data_AF-A0A942D0Z7-F1
#
_entry.id   AF-A0A942D0Z7-F1
#
_cell.length_a   1.000
_cell.length_b   1.000
_cell.length_c   1.000
_cell.angle_alpha   90.00
_cell.angle_beta   90.00
_cell.angle_gamma   90.00
#
_symmetry.space_group_name_H-M   'P 1'
#
loop_
_entity.id
_entity.type
_entity.pdbx_description
1 polymer ?
#
loop_
_entity_poly.entity_id
_entity_poly.type
_entity_poly.pdbx_seq_one_letter_code
_entity_poly.pdbx_strand_id
1 'polypeptide(L)'
;MSEFDGLPSVRWSLRGLTEEGDEAWLIRGIARKRYHCPGCHGDVEIGDEHTVVQYVRRLGGSDHHHWHRRCAEEILVPELGRLRRVPAGDSSQTKLERRGRYPSGRRRR
;
A
#
# COMPACT_ATOMS: atom_id res chain seq x y z
N MET A 1 -19.22 -1.12 11.24
CA MET A 1 -18.82 -0.30 10.07
C MET A 1 -17.48 0.32 10.42
N SER A 2 -16.41 -0.14 9.76
CA SER A 2 -15.05 0.36 10.01
C SER A 2 -14.96 1.83 9.63
N GLU A 3 -14.19 2.63 10.36
CA GLU A 3 -14.00 4.08 10.15
C GLU A 3 -13.50 4.45 8.74
N PHE A 4 -13.13 3.45 7.94
CA PHE A 4 -12.70 3.57 6.56
C PHE A 4 -13.71 2.91 5.62
N ASP A 5 -14.85 3.57 5.38
CA ASP A 5 -15.77 3.22 4.29
C ASP A 5 -15.06 3.43 2.95
N GLY A 6 -14.29 2.43 2.52
CA GLY A 6 -13.65 2.38 1.22
C GLY A 6 -12.13 2.18 1.27
N LEU A 7 -11.72 1.12 0.59
CA LEU A 7 -10.42 0.93 -0.07
C LEU A 7 -9.95 2.17 -0.85
N PRO A 8 -8.65 2.25 -1.22
CA PRO A 8 -8.13 3.37 -1.99
C PRO A 8 -8.94 3.63 -3.28
N SER A 9 -8.99 4.91 -3.64
CA SER A 9 -9.76 5.46 -4.74
C SER A 9 -8.86 6.29 -5.65
N VAL A 10 -9.43 6.89 -6.69
CA VAL A 10 -8.70 7.81 -7.59
C VAL A 10 -8.22 9.07 -6.84
N ARG A 11 -8.95 9.51 -5.81
CA ARG A 11 -8.64 10.76 -5.08
C ARG A 11 -7.76 10.54 -3.85
N TRP A 12 -7.87 9.38 -3.23
CA TRP A 12 -7.26 9.10 -1.93
C TRP A 12 -6.65 7.71 -1.89
N SER A 13 -5.48 7.64 -1.26
CA SER A 13 -4.81 6.40 -0.86
C SER A 13 -4.99 6.18 0.64
N LEU A 14 -4.65 4.98 1.13
CA LEU A 14 -4.51 4.74 2.57
C LEU A 14 -3.04 4.62 2.94
N ARG A 15 -2.70 5.09 4.14
CA ARG A 15 -1.40 4.90 4.74
C ARG A 15 -1.58 4.34 6.14
N GLY A 16 -0.90 3.24 6.44
CA GLY A 16 -0.82 2.65 7.77
C GLY A 16 0.62 2.28 8.14
N LEU A 17 0.76 1.62 9.27
CA LEU A 17 2.00 1.01 9.75
C LEU A 17 1.80 -0.48 9.97
N THR A 18 2.78 -1.29 9.59
CA THR A 18 2.84 -2.70 9.99
C THR A 18 3.25 -2.83 11.46
N GLU A 19 3.20 -4.04 12.02
CA GLU A 19 3.66 -4.32 13.39
C GLU A 19 5.15 -4.00 13.57
N GLU A 20 5.97 -4.24 12.54
CA GLU A 20 7.40 -3.93 12.51
C GLU A 20 7.68 -2.42 12.39
N GLY A 21 6.64 -1.61 12.19
CA GLY A 21 6.72 -0.16 12.03
C GLY A 21 7.10 0.30 10.63
N ASP A 22 7.01 -0.57 9.63
CA ASP A 22 7.14 -0.19 8.22
C ASP A 22 5.91 0.58 7.77
N GLU A 23 6.06 1.55 6.85
CA GLU A 23 4.89 2.22 6.30
C GLU A 23 4.28 1.39 5.18
N ALA A 24 2.98 1.13 5.27
CA ALA A 24 2.21 0.50 4.20
C ALA A 24 1.34 1.55 3.49
N TRP A 25 1.53 1.70 2.18
CA TRP A 25 0.77 2.63 1.34
C TRP A 25 -0.12 1.84 0.39
N LEU A 26 -1.44 1.92 0.58
CA LEU A 26 -2.43 1.23 -0.23
C LEU A 26 -2.96 2.18 -1.30
N ILE A 27 -2.78 1.80 -2.55
CA ILE A 27 -3.00 2.65 -3.73
C ILE A 27 -3.91 1.91 -4.69
N ARG A 28 -4.88 2.61 -5.29
CA ARG A 28 -5.73 2.03 -6.34
C ARG A 28 -4.89 1.83 -7.61
N GLY A 29 -4.92 0.61 -8.16
CA GLY A 29 -4.28 0.25 -9.42
C GLY A 29 -5.26 -0.38 -10.41
N ILE A 30 -4.86 -0.39 -11.69
CA ILE A 30 -5.46 -1.20 -12.75
C ILE A 30 -4.37 -2.10 -13.29
N ALA A 31 -4.60 -3.41 -13.29
CA ALA A 31 -3.58 -4.39 -13.62
C ALA A 31 -3.17 -4.29 -15.09
N ARG A 32 -1.89 -4.04 -15.35
CA ARG A 32 -1.32 -3.98 -16.71
C ARG A 32 -0.81 -5.33 -17.21
N LYS A 33 -0.62 -6.27 -16.29
CA LYS A 33 -0.23 -7.66 -16.49
C LYS A 33 -0.82 -8.47 -15.35
N ARG A 34 -0.74 -9.79 -15.45
CA ARG A 34 -1.13 -10.68 -14.35
C ARG A 34 -0.20 -10.49 -13.15
N TYR A 35 -0.79 -10.44 -11.96
CA TYR A 35 -0.07 -10.42 -10.68
C TYR A 35 -0.60 -11.48 -9.74
N HIS A 36 0.17 -11.84 -8.73
CA HIS A 36 -0.23 -12.82 -7.73
C HIS A 36 -0.64 -12.10 -6.43
N CYS A 37 -1.84 -12.39 -5.93
CA CYS A 37 -2.33 -11.82 -4.68
C CYS A 37 -1.78 -12.58 -3.47
N PRO A 38 -1.10 -11.91 -2.51
CA PRO A 38 -0.58 -12.58 -1.32
C PRO A 38 -1.65 -13.13 -0.37
N GLY A 39 -2.86 -12.55 -0.38
CA GLY A 39 -3.92 -12.92 0.56
C GLY A 39 -4.64 -14.23 0.21
N CYS A 40 -4.94 -14.44 -1.08
CA CYS A 40 -5.68 -15.63 -1.53
C CYS A 40 -4.86 -16.56 -2.44
N HIS A 41 -3.63 -16.17 -2.81
CA HIS A 41 -2.79 -16.86 -3.79
C HIS A 41 -3.45 -17.01 -5.18
N GLY A 42 -4.47 -16.22 -5.47
CA GLY A 42 -5.09 -16.13 -6.78
C GLY A 42 -4.43 -15.08 -7.66
N ASP A 43 -4.70 -15.17 -8.96
CA ASP A 43 -4.25 -14.18 -9.93
C ASP A 43 -5.14 -12.94 -9.91
N VAL A 44 -4.51 -11.76 -9.95
CA VAL A 44 -5.15 -10.50 -10.34
C VAL A 44 -4.99 -10.40 -11.85
N GLU A 45 -6.10 -10.45 -12.59
CA GLU A 45 -6.07 -10.53 -14.05
C GLU A 45 -5.84 -9.15 -14.69
N ILE A 46 -5.45 -9.15 -15.96
CA ILE A 46 -5.21 -7.91 -16.72
C ILE A 46 -6.52 -7.11 -16.81
N GLY A 47 -6.44 -5.81 -16.51
CA GLY A 47 -7.59 -4.90 -16.49
C GLY A 47 -8.31 -4.82 -15.14
N ASP A 48 -8.03 -5.74 -14.21
CA ASP A 48 -8.68 -5.73 -12.90
C ASP A 48 -8.25 -4.52 -12.06
N GLU A 49 -9.24 -3.93 -11.40
CA GLU A 49 -9.01 -2.97 -10.34
C GLU A 49 -8.52 -3.69 -9.08
N HIS A 50 -7.40 -3.24 -8.56
CA HIS A 50 -6.71 -3.91 -7.45
C HIS A 50 -6.03 -2.88 -6.53
N THR A 51 -5.55 -3.35 -5.39
CA THR A 51 -4.81 -2.53 -4.44
C THR A 51 -3.31 -2.83 -4.60
N VAL A 52 -2.54 -1.83 -5.02
CA VAL A 52 -1.08 -1.88 -4.93
C VAL A 52 -0.70 -1.45 -3.53
N VAL A 53 0.05 -2.30 -2.84
CA VAL A 53 0.57 -2.02 -1.50
C VAL A 53 2.06 -1.77 -1.65
N GLN A 54 2.51 -0.55 -1.37
CA GLN A 54 3.92 -0.21 -1.34
C GLN A 54 4.37 -0.12 0.12
N TYR A 55 5.29 -1.00 0.52
CA TYR A 55 5.98 -0.94 1.79
C TYR A 55 7.19 -0.01 1.69
N VAL A 56 7.35 0.85 2.68
CA VAL A 56 8.54 1.67 2.89
C VAL A 56 9.16 1.20 4.20
N ARG A 57 10.29 0.51 4.09
CA ARG A 57 10.91 -0.17 5.22
C ARG A 57 11.58 0.83 6.16
N ARG A 58 11.41 0.63 7.46
CA ARG A 58 12.01 1.46 8.50
C ARG A 58 13.53 1.51 8.40
N LEU A 59 14.14 0.39 8.01
CA LEU A 59 15.59 0.23 7.83
C LEU A 59 16.10 0.69 6.45
N GLY A 60 15.20 1.22 5.61
CA GLY A 60 15.49 1.54 4.21
C GLY A 60 15.15 0.38 3.28
N GLY A 61 14.89 0.73 2.02
CA GLY A 61 14.28 -0.14 1.02
C GLY A 61 12.78 0.07 0.87
N SER A 62 12.26 -0.41 -0.24
CA SER A 62 10.83 -0.43 -0.53
C SER A 62 10.49 -1.59 -1.45
N ASP A 63 9.38 -2.25 -1.18
CA ASP A 63 8.85 -3.35 -1.98
C ASP A 63 7.34 -3.15 -2.17
N HIS A 64 6.77 -3.78 -3.20
CA HIS A 64 5.34 -3.70 -3.44
C HIS A 64 4.71 -5.05 -3.71
N HIS A 65 3.44 -5.15 -3.37
CA HIS A 65 2.59 -6.30 -3.63
C HIS A 65 1.28 -5.85 -4.29
N HIS A 66 0.69 -6.74 -5.08
CA HIS A 66 -0.57 -6.49 -5.76
C HIS A 66 -1.64 -7.38 -5.14
N TRP A 67 -2.65 -6.76 -4.53
CA TRP A 67 -3.71 -7.45 -3.84
C TRP A 67 -5.02 -7.27 -4.58
N HIS A 68 -5.87 -8.29 -4.67
CA HIS A 68 -7.27 -8.05 -4.96
C HIS A 68 -7.83 -7.03 -3.96
N ARG A 69 -8.73 -6.18 -4.44
CA ARG A 69 -9.39 -5.16 -3.60
C ARG A 69 -9.94 -5.76 -2.30
N ARG A 70 -10.76 -6.80 -2.45
CA ARG A 70 -11.39 -7.51 -1.34
C ARG A 70 -10.38 -8.13 -0.37
N CYS A 71 -9.34 -8.80 -0.87
CA CYS A 71 -8.32 -9.38 0.00
C CYS A 71 -7.55 -8.31 0.78
N ALA A 72 -7.25 -7.16 0.17
CA ALA A 72 -6.62 -6.06 0.91
C ALA A 72 -7.54 -5.52 2.00
N GLU A 73 -8.85 -5.43 1.75
CA GLU A 73 -9.83 -4.93 2.71
C GLU A 73 -10.06 -5.89 3.89
N GLU A 74 -10.19 -7.18 3.61
CA GLU A 74 -10.57 -8.18 4.61
C GLU A 74 -9.37 -8.71 5.41
N ILE A 75 -8.17 -8.69 4.83
CA ILE A 75 -6.97 -9.30 5.44
C ILE A 75 -5.97 -8.21 5.85
N LEU A 76 -5.48 -7.43 4.89
CA LEU A 76 -4.37 -6.50 5.15
C LEU A 76 -4.79 -5.27 5.96
N VAL A 77 -5.90 -4.61 5.61
CA VAL A 77 -6.34 -3.37 6.26
C VAL A 77 -6.52 -3.53 7.78
N PRO A 78 -7.13 -4.62 8.29
CA PRO A 78 -7.24 -4.87 9.74
C PRO A 78 -5.91 -5.00 10.48
N GLU A 79 -4.83 -5.40 9.80
CA GLU A 79 -3.50 -5.58 10.39
C GLU A 79 -2.72 -4.26 10.50
N LEU A 80 -3.18 -3.19 9.84
CA LEU A 80 -2.46 -1.93 9.79
C LEU A 80 -2.83 -0.99 10.94
N GLY A 81 -1.82 -0.63 11.72
CA GLY A 81 -1.93 0.41 12.73
C GLY A 81 -1.92 1.82 12.12
N ARG A 82 -2.49 2.79 12.85
CA ARG A 82 -2.49 4.23 12.50
C ARG A 82 -2.97 4.51 11.07
N LEU A 83 -3.92 3.71 10.59
CA LEU A 83 -4.46 3.82 9.25
C LEU A 83 -5.11 5.20 9.06
N ARG A 84 -4.84 5.83 7.92
CA ARG A 84 -5.44 7.12 7.56
C ARG A 84 -5.52 7.31 6.05
N ARG A 85 -6.47 8.14 5.63
CA ARG A 85 -6.56 8.61 4.24
C ARG A 85 -5.49 9.65 3.96
N VAL A 86 -4.91 9.59 2.78
CA VAL A 86 -3.94 10.57 2.26
C VAL A 86 -4.28 10.90 0.81
N PRO A 87 -3.96 12.11 0.30
CA PRO A 87 -4.15 12.42 -1.10
C PRO A 87 -3.42 11.42 -2.00
N ALA A 88 -4.05 10.96 -3.08
CA ALA A 88 -3.42 9.99 -3.99
C ALA A 88 -2.11 10.50 -4.60
N GLY A 89 -1.97 11.83 -4.76
CA GLY A 89 -0.74 12.46 -5.21
C GLY A 89 0.46 12.26 -4.28
N ASP A 90 0.26 11.90 -3.01
CA ASP A 90 1.34 11.66 -2.05
C ASP A 90 1.90 10.24 -2.09
N SER A 91 1.17 9.32 -2.72
CA SER A 91 1.54 7.91 -2.83
C SER A 91 2.12 7.55 -4.20
N SER A 92 2.64 8.52 -4.96
CA SER A 92 3.33 8.23 -6.22
C SER A 92 4.58 7.38 -5.98
N GLN A 93 4.86 6.43 -6.87
CA GLN A 93 6.04 5.55 -6.78
C GLN A 93 7.34 6.31 -6.48
N THR A 94 7.63 7.37 -7.26
CA THR A 94 8.85 8.19 -7.07
C THR A 94 8.95 8.81 -5.67
N LYS A 95 7.83 9.27 -5.09
CA LYS A 95 7.83 9.80 -3.71
C LYS A 95 8.11 8.70 -2.69
N LEU A 96 7.53 7.52 -2.87
CA LEU A 96 7.67 6.39 -1.93
C LEU A 96 9.07 5.77 -1.99
N GLU A 97 9.63 5.57 -3.18
CA GLU A 97 11.03 5.13 -3.35
C GLU A 97 12.00 6.12 -2.72
N ARG A 98 11.77 7.43 -2.90
CA ARG A 98 12.59 8.46 -2.25
C ARG A 98 12.50 8.38 -0.72
N ARG A 99 11.33 8.06 -0.16
CA ARG A 99 11.14 7.87 1.28
C ARG A 99 11.84 6.61 1.78
N GLY A 100 11.81 5.52 1.01
CA GLY A 100 12.49 4.27 1.32
C GLY A 100 14.01 4.32 1.16
N ARG A 101 14.58 5.34 0.51
CA ARG A 101 16.03 5.40 0.29
C ARG A 101 16.86 5.42 1.59
N TYR A 102 16.30 5.86 2.71
CA TYR A 102 17.04 6.01 3.96
C TYR A 102 16.24 5.47 5.15
N PRO A 103 16.91 4.95 6.20
CA PRO A 103 16.26 4.59 7.44
C PRO A 103 15.47 5.76 8.03
N SER A 104 14.26 5.49 8.50
CA SER A 104 13.42 6.49 9.14
C SER A 104 14.16 7.09 10.36
N GLY A 105 14.19 8.42 10.47
CA GLY A 105 14.83 9.13 11.60
C GLY A 105 16.28 9.54 11.38
N ARG A 106 17.00 9.02 10.38
CA ARG A 106 18.26 9.62 9.92
C ARG A 106 17.94 10.83 9.04
N ARG A 107 17.75 12.00 9.67
CA ARG A 107 17.70 13.28 8.96
C ARG A 107 18.99 13.45 8.14
N ARG A 108 18.85 13.90 6.89
CA ARG A 108 19.96 14.48 6.12
C ARG A 108 20.58 15.58 6.98
N ARG A 109 21.82 15.39 7.40
CA ARG A 109 22.70 16.51 7.75
C ARG A 109 23.21 17.12 6.47
#